data_AF-A0A971XMP9-F1
#
_entry.id   AF-A0A971XMP9-F1
#
_cell.length_a   1.000
_cell.length_b   1.000
_cell.length_c   1.000
_cell.angle_alpha   90.00
_cell.angle_beta   90.00
_cell.angle_gamma   90.00
#
_symmetry.space_group_name_H-M   'P 1'
#
loop_
_entity.id
_entity.type
_entity.pdbx_description
1 polymer ?
#
loop_
_entity_poly.entity_id
_entity_poly.type
_entity_poly.pdbx_seq_one_letter_code
_entity_poly.pdbx_strand_id
1 'polypeptide(L)'
;MTPITLETLEVQTAPNPTHAVIWMHGLGADGHDFVPIVPELGLGTSPAIRFVFPHAPVQPVTINGGMAMRAWYDIYQPDLVRREDETGLRASENAIRALIEKENARG
;
A
#
# COMPACT_ATOMS: atom_id res chain seq x y z
N MET A 1 6.99 -8.28 18.15
CA MET A 1 7.15 -8.62 16.71
C MET A 1 7.73 -7.40 16.04
N THR A 2 8.82 -7.54 15.27
CA THR A 2 9.38 -6.43 14.51
C THR A 2 8.39 -6.05 13.41
N PRO A 3 8.00 -4.77 13.26
CA PRO A 3 7.11 -4.37 12.17
C PRO A 3 7.77 -4.71 10.83
N ILE A 4 6.98 -5.26 9.91
CA ILE A 4 7.44 -5.49 8.54
C ILE A 4 7.62 -4.11 7.90
N THR A 5 8.86 -3.77 7.53
CA THR A 5 9.13 -2.57 6.74
C THR A 5 8.74 -2.86 5.30
N LEU A 6 7.78 -2.11 4.77
CA LEU A 6 7.36 -2.22 3.38
C LEU A 6 8.36 -1.50 2.46
N GLU A 7 8.66 -2.12 1.32
CA GLU A 7 9.31 -1.44 0.20
C GLU A 7 8.32 -0.42 -0.39
N THR A 8 8.79 0.78 -0.71
CA THR A 8 7.94 1.87 -1.20
C THR A 8 8.58 2.60 -2.37
N LEU A 9 7.78 2.95 -3.37
CA LEU A 9 8.14 3.99 -4.34
C LEU A 9 7.63 5.34 -3.83
N GLU A 10 8.42 6.40 -4.02
CA GLU A 10 8.03 7.76 -3.64
C GLU A 10 8.01 8.67 -4.88
N VAL A 11 6.96 9.46 -5.02
CA VAL A 11 6.86 10.54 -6.02
C VAL A 11 6.49 11.83 -5.30
N GLN A 12 7.28 12.89 -5.49
CA GLN A 12 7.01 14.19 -4.90
C GLN A 12 6.52 15.15 -5.99
N THR A 13 5.41 15.84 -5.75
CA THR A 13 4.85 16.80 -6.72
C THR A 13 5.60 18.13 -6.73
N ALA A 14 6.29 18.47 -5.63
CA ALA A 14 7.17 19.62 -5.49
C ALA A 14 8.15 19.39 -4.31
N PRO A 15 9.25 20.17 -4.21
CA PRO A 15 10.17 20.09 -3.08
C PRO A 15 9.50 20.34 -1.73
N ASN A 16 10.03 19.74 -0.66
CA ASN A 16 9.55 19.90 0.73
C ASN A 16 8.03 19.65 0.89
N PRO A 17 7.53 18.46 0.56
CA PRO A 17 6.12 18.15 0.71
C PRO A 17 5.67 18.26 2.17
N THR A 18 4.46 18.79 2.35
CA THR A 18 3.81 18.98 3.66
C THR A 18 2.59 18.07 3.84
N HIS A 19 2.35 17.21 2.86
CA HIS A 19 1.24 16.28 2.79
C HIS A 19 1.74 14.95 2.20
N ALA A 20 1.13 13.85 2.61
CA ALA A 20 1.42 12.53 2.07
C ALA A 20 0.14 11.79 1.64
N VAL A 21 0.25 11.02 0.56
CA VAL A 21 -0.76 10.07 0.12
C VAL A 21 -0.11 8.70 0.05
N ILE A 22 -0.57 7.77 0.90
CA ILE A 22 -0.15 6.37 0.84
C ILE A 22 -1.18 5.64 -0.02
N TRP A 23 -0.75 5.13 -1.18
CA TRP A 23 -1.65 4.51 -2.15
C TRP A 23 -1.35 3.02 -2.31
N MET A 24 -2.26 2.18 -1.82
CA MET A 24 -2.13 0.72 -1.86
C MET A 24 -2.70 0.15 -3.16
N HIS A 25 -1.92 -0.71 -3.83
CA HIS A 25 -2.37 -1.42 -5.03
C HIS A 25 -3.30 -2.61 -4.68
N GLY A 26 -3.98 -3.14 -5.70
CA GLY A 26 -4.84 -4.32 -5.59
C GLY A 26 -4.10 -5.67 -5.59
N LEU A 27 -4.82 -6.78 -5.50
CA LEU A 27 -4.24 -8.14 -5.53
C LEU A 27 -3.43 -8.39 -6.82
N GLY A 28 -2.22 -8.93 -6.68
CA GLY A 28 -1.38 -9.36 -7.80
C GLY A 28 -0.67 -8.22 -8.56
N ALA A 29 -1.04 -6.97 -8.28
CA ALA A 29 -0.41 -5.76 -8.80
C ALA A 29 0.88 -5.41 -8.03
N ASP A 30 1.55 -4.33 -8.45
CA ASP A 30 2.61 -3.69 -7.65
C ASP A 30 2.47 -2.16 -7.61
N GLY A 31 3.40 -1.49 -6.93
CA GLY A 31 3.34 -0.04 -6.70
C GLY A 31 3.56 0.80 -7.96
N HIS A 32 4.16 0.25 -9.01
CA HIS A 32 4.37 0.95 -10.29
C HIS A 32 3.06 1.15 -11.04
N ASP A 33 2.04 0.30 -10.83
CA ASP A 33 0.77 0.36 -11.55
C ASP A 33 0.06 1.71 -11.37
N PHE A 34 0.29 2.37 -10.23
CA PHE A 34 -0.36 3.64 -9.89
C PHE A 34 0.56 4.86 -10.00
N VAL A 35 1.89 4.69 -10.14
CA VAL A 35 2.81 5.84 -10.28
C VAL A 35 2.40 6.79 -11.43
N PRO A 36 2.01 6.30 -12.63
CA PRO A 36 1.61 7.15 -13.73
C PRO A 36 0.33 7.98 -13.48
N ILE A 37 -0.47 7.68 -12.45
CA ILE A 37 -1.69 8.44 -12.16
C ILE A 37 -1.39 9.83 -11.59
N VAL A 38 -0.24 10.00 -10.92
CA VAL A 38 0.11 11.25 -10.20
C VAL A 38 -0.02 12.51 -11.07
N PRO A 39 0.55 12.59 -12.29
CA PRO A 39 0.36 13.74 -13.16
C PRO A 39 -1.09 13.91 -13.64
N GLU A 40 -1.87 12.83 -13.73
CA GLU A 40 -3.26 12.84 -14.22
C GLU A 40 -4.28 13.30 -13.16
N LEU A 41 -3.89 13.37 -11.88
CA LEU A 41 -4.77 13.80 -10.78
C LEU A 41 -5.15 15.29 -10.83
N GLY A 42 -4.55 16.09 -11.73
CA GLY A 42 -4.91 17.49 -11.91
C GLY A 42 -4.67 18.35 -10.67
N LEU A 43 -3.58 18.10 -9.94
CA LEU A 43 -3.35 18.67 -8.60
C LEU A 43 -3.15 20.19 -8.58
N GLY A 44 -2.94 20.85 -9.72
CA GLY A 44 -3.00 22.31 -9.85
C GLY A 44 -2.22 23.07 -8.78
N THR A 45 -2.92 23.89 -7.98
CA THR A 45 -2.35 24.69 -6.88
C THR A 45 -2.33 23.97 -5.53
N SER A 46 -2.44 22.64 -5.52
CA SER A 46 -2.34 21.85 -4.28
C SER A 46 -0.99 22.07 -3.59
N PRO A 47 -0.93 21.92 -2.26
CA PRO A 47 0.34 21.85 -1.54
C PRO A 47 1.27 20.78 -2.13
N ALA A 48 2.57 20.88 -1.84
CA ALA A 48 3.52 19.84 -2.20
C ALA A 48 3.14 18.51 -1.51
N ILE A 49 2.93 17.45 -2.29
CA ILE A 49 2.47 16.14 -1.83
C ILE A 49 3.54 15.09 -2.11
N ARG A 50 3.79 14.21 -1.15
CA ARG A 50 4.53 12.97 -1.31
C ARG A 50 3.57 11.81 -1.52
N PHE A 51 3.54 11.24 -2.71
CA PHE A 51 2.88 9.98 -2.96
C PHE A 51 3.81 8.83 -2.58
N VAL A 52 3.32 7.91 -1.77
CA VAL A 52 4.04 6.72 -1.29
C VAL A 52 3.27 5.50 -1.77
N PHE A 53 3.89 4.69 -2.61
CA PHE A 53 3.30 3.47 -3.19
C PHE A 53 3.97 2.25 -2.56
N PRO A 54 3.42 1.69 -1.47
CA PRO A 54 3.99 0.51 -0.84
C PRO A 54 3.73 -0.74 -1.68
N HIS A 55 4.66 -1.68 -1.61
CA HIS A 55 4.51 -3.01 -2.19
C HIS A 55 3.99 -4.00 -1.14
N ALA A 56 2.90 -4.68 -1.44
CA ALA A 56 2.44 -5.79 -0.61
C ALA A 56 3.49 -6.93 -0.61
N PRO A 57 3.66 -7.65 0.51
CA PRO A 57 4.51 -8.84 0.56
C PRO A 57 4.08 -9.89 -0.47
N VAL A 58 5.05 -10.67 -0.96
CA VAL A 58 4.75 -11.85 -1.76
C VAL A 58 4.35 -12.99 -0.83
N GLN A 59 3.14 -13.49 -0.99
CA GLN A 59 2.61 -14.60 -0.19
C GLN A 59 1.68 -15.49 -1.02
N PRO A 60 1.47 -16.77 -0.63
CA PRO A 60 0.47 -17.64 -1.23
C PRO A 60 -0.93 -17.06 -1.06
N VAL A 61 -1.76 -17.14 -2.12
CA VAL A 61 -3.15 -16.68 -2.10
C VAL A 61 -4.09 -17.85 -2.37
N THR A 62 -4.93 -18.19 -1.39
CA THR A 62 -5.79 -19.38 -1.36
C THR A 62 -6.80 -19.41 -2.51
N ILE A 63 -7.51 -18.31 -2.79
CA ILE A 63 -8.47 -18.22 -3.91
C ILE A 63 -7.80 -18.44 -5.28
N ASN A 64 -6.49 -18.17 -5.37
CA ASN A 64 -5.67 -18.38 -6.57
C ASN A 64 -4.89 -19.71 -6.51
N GLY A 65 -5.40 -20.70 -5.78
CA GLY A 65 -4.80 -22.04 -5.69
C GLY A 65 -3.45 -22.07 -4.97
N GLY A 66 -3.18 -21.11 -4.08
CA GLY A 66 -1.92 -20.99 -3.35
C GLY A 66 -0.77 -20.39 -4.17
N MET A 67 -1.05 -19.82 -5.35
CA MET A 67 -0.04 -19.12 -6.13
C MET A 67 0.54 -17.95 -5.34
N ALA A 68 1.87 -17.86 -5.29
CA ALA A 68 2.57 -16.76 -4.63
C ALA A 68 2.51 -15.50 -5.50
N MET A 69 1.96 -14.43 -4.95
CA MET A 69 1.88 -13.11 -5.60
C MET A 69 1.83 -12.01 -4.54
N ARG A 70 1.88 -10.74 -4.96
CA ARG A 70 1.73 -9.63 -4.03
C ARG A 70 0.30 -9.56 -3.50
N ALA A 71 0.15 -9.67 -2.19
CA ALA A 71 -1.14 -9.60 -1.51
C ALA A 71 -0.98 -8.99 -0.12
N TRP A 72 -1.96 -8.20 0.32
CA TRP A 72 -1.96 -7.62 1.67
C TRP A 72 -2.38 -8.64 2.73
N TYR A 73 -3.25 -9.57 2.37
CA TYR A 73 -3.72 -10.66 3.24
C TYR A 73 -4.24 -11.79 2.35
N ASP A 74 -4.39 -12.99 2.91
CA ASP A 74 -4.92 -14.13 2.17
C ASP A 74 -6.44 -14.01 1.94
N ILE A 75 -6.90 -14.46 0.78
CA ILE A 75 -8.31 -14.45 0.40
C ILE A 75 -8.75 -15.91 0.25
N TYR A 76 -9.58 -16.38 1.18
CA TYR A 76 -9.97 -17.79 1.23
C TYR A 76 -11.06 -18.16 0.22
N GLN A 77 -12.06 -17.30 0.03
CA GLN A 77 -13.22 -17.55 -0.84
C GLN A 77 -13.68 -16.25 -1.51
N PRO A 78 -14.40 -16.34 -2.65
CA PRO A 78 -14.95 -15.16 -3.33
C PRO A 78 -15.99 -14.40 -2.49
N ASP A 79 -16.64 -15.10 -1.57
CA ASP A 79 -17.58 -14.51 -0.61
C ASP A 79 -16.79 -13.84 0.53
N LEU A 80 -16.43 -12.57 0.31
CA LEU A 80 -15.69 -11.70 1.22
C LEU A 80 -16.37 -11.55 2.60
N VAL A 81 -17.61 -12.01 2.77
CA VAL A 81 -18.39 -11.83 4.01
C VAL A 81 -18.03 -12.86 5.07
N ARG A 82 -17.48 -14.03 4.71
CA ARG A 82 -17.55 -15.21 5.59
C ARG A 82 -16.28 -15.64 6.30
N ARG A 83 -15.09 -15.36 5.77
CA ARG A 83 -13.80 -15.59 6.46
C ARG A 83 -12.71 -14.70 5.85
N GLU A 84 -12.29 -13.69 6.60
CA GLU A 84 -11.09 -12.92 6.30
C GLU A 84 -9.87 -13.54 7.00
N ASP A 85 -8.70 -13.45 6.37
CA ASP A 85 -7.43 -13.70 7.03
C ASP A 85 -7.15 -12.58 8.04
N GLU A 86 -7.76 -12.66 9.22
CA GLU A 86 -7.64 -11.62 10.26
C GLU A 86 -6.17 -11.38 10.65
N THR A 87 -5.36 -12.44 10.67
CA THR A 87 -3.94 -12.33 11.04
C THR A 87 -3.15 -11.55 9.99
N GLY A 88 -3.31 -11.90 8.71
CA GLY A 88 -2.69 -11.17 7.60
C GLY A 88 -3.20 -9.74 7.49
N LEU A 89 -4.51 -9.53 7.71
CA LEU A 89 -5.11 -8.20 7.70
C LEU A 89 -4.52 -7.31 8.80
N ARG A 90 -4.41 -7.81 10.04
CA ARG A 90 -3.77 -7.08 11.15
C ARG A 90 -2.28 -6.83 10.90
N ALA A 91 -1.58 -7.77 10.26
CA ALA A 91 -0.18 -7.57 9.90
C ALA A 91 -0.02 -6.43 8.88
N SER A 92 -0.85 -6.40 7.84
CA SER A 92 -0.88 -5.30 6.87
C SER A 92 -1.30 -3.98 7.50
N GLU A 93 -2.32 -3.97 8.37
CA GLU A 93 -2.72 -2.77 9.11
C GLU A 93 -1.53 -2.18 9.88
N ASN A 94 -0.81 -3.01 10.65
CA ASN A 94 0.35 -2.56 11.42
C ASN A 94 1.47 -2.00 10.53
N ALA A 95 1.73 -2.63 9.38
CA ALA A 95 2.73 -2.16 8.44
C ALA A 95 2.35 -0.80 7.81
N ILE A 96 1.08 -0.61 7.44
CA ILE A 96 0.58 0.67 6.93
C ILE A 96 0.57 1.75 8.03
N ARG A 97 0.21 1.41 9.27
CA ARG A 97 0.30 2.34 10.41
C ARG A 97 1.72 2.83 10.64
N ALA A 98 2.72 1.94 10.54
CA ALA A 98 4.12 2.34 10.63
C ALA A 98 4.55 3.29 9.49
N LEU A 99 4.01 3.11 8.28
CA LEU A 99 4.22 4.08 7.19
C LEU A 99 3.54 5.42 7.48
N ILE A 100 2.31 5.43 8.00
CA ILE A 100 1.62 6.66 8.39
C ILE A 100 2.42 7.41 9.46
N GLU A 101 2.91 6.71 10.48
CA GLU A 101 3.75 7.31 11.53
C GLU A 101 5.05 7.89 10.96
N LYS A 102 5.70 7.17 10.04
CA LYS A 102 6.90 7.65 9.33
C LYS A 102 6.61 8.93 8.55
N GLU A 103 5.52 8.99 7.81
CA GLU A 103 5.18 10.17 7.00
C GLU A 103 4.77 11.35 7.89
N ASN A 104 3.98 11.13 8.94
CA ASN A 104 3.65 12.18 9.91
C ASN A 104 4.90 12.79 10.57
N ALA A 105 5.93 11.98 10.84
CA ALA A 105 7.18 12.47 11.42
C ALA A 105 8.04 13.29 10.43
N ARG A 106 7.82 13.14 9.13
CA ARG A 106 8.50 13.90 8.06
C ARG A 106 7.82 15.22 7.73
N GLY A 107 6.61 15.44 8.25
CA GLY A 107 5.67 16.46 7.76
C GLY A 107 5.09 16.09 6.40
#